data_AF-A0A4Q2Z8B9-F1
#
_entry.id   AF-A0A4Q2Z8B9-F1
#
_cell.length_a   1.000
_cell.length_b   1.000
_cell.length_c   1.000
_cell.angle_alpha   90.00
_cell.angle_beta   90.00
_cell.angle_gamma   90.00
#
_symmetry.space_group_name_H-M   'P 1'
#
loop_
_entity.id
_entity.type
_entity.pdbx_description
1 polymer ?
#
loop_
_entity_poly.entity_id
_entity_poly.type
_entity_poly.pdbx_seq_one_letter_code
_entity_poly.pdbx_strand_id
1 'polypeptide(L)'
;VIIVGGGIAGCSVAYHLAKAGWRDVLLLEQGRLSSGTTWHAAGMVGQLRASNSMTRINQYSAALYPELEKETGHDVGWVRTAGLTLGTNPARMTQLRRTAAMAEVFGVEAHLVSPREVREL
;
A
#
# COMPACT_ATOMS: atom_id res chain seq x y z
N VAL A 1 2.48 17.23 -19.59
CA VAL A 1 2.94 15.86 -19.24
C VAL A 1 1.98 14.86 -19.85
N ILE A 2 2.50 13.85 -20.55
CA ILE A 2 1.69 12.73 -21.06
C ILE A 2 2.00 11.48 -20.23
N ILE A 3 0.96 10.86 -19.69
CA ILE A 3 1.02 9.60 -18.93
C ILE A 3 0.39 8.52 -19.80
N VAL A 4 1.09 7.42 -20.01
CA VAL A 4 0.60 6.28 -20.79
C VAL A 4 0.27 5.13 -19.84
N GLY A 5 -1.01 4.80 -19.74
CA GLY A 5 -1.56 3.77 -18.85
C GLY A 5 -2.46 4.35 -17.76
N GLY A 6 -3.72 3.92 -17.72
CA GLY A 6 -4.76 4.28 -16.76
C GLY A 6 -4.97 3.26 -15.65
N GLY A 7 -3.92 2.52 -15.28
CA GLY A 7 -3.90 1.73 -14.05
C GLY A 7 -3.66 2.60 -12.80
N ILE A 8 -3.66 1.99 -11.62
CA ILE A 8 -3.51 2.70 -10.33
C ILE A 8 -2.27 3.61 -10.29
N ALA A 9 -1.14 3.18 -10.87
CA ALA A 9 0.09 3.97 -10.90
C ALA A 9 -0.07 5.24 -11.77
N GLY A 10 -0.64 5.11 -12.98
CA GLY A 10 -0.83 6.25 -13.88
C GLY A 10 -1.84 7.26 -13.35
N CYS A 11 -2.97 6.76 -12.81
CA CYS A 11 -3.96 7.61 -12.13
C CYS A 11 -3.37 8.31 -10.90
N SER A 12 -2.56 7.61 -10.10
CA SER A 12 -1.87 8.19 -8.94
C SER A 12 -0.91 9.30 -9.38
N VAL A 13 -0.10 9.08 -10.41
CA VAL A 13 0.81 10.12 -10.95
C VAL A 13 0.03 11.33 -11.43
N ALA A 14 -1.06 11.13 -12.19
CA ALA A 14 -1.92 12.22 -12.66
C ALA A 14 -2.50 13.04 -11.51
N TYR A 15 -3.04 12.35 -10.48
CA TYR A 15 -3.58 12.98 -9.27
C TYR A 15 -2.53 13.83 -8.55
N HIS A 16 -1.33 13.30 -8.31
CA HIS A 16 -0.28 14.04 -7.61
C HIS A 16 0.27 15.22 -8.42
N LEU A 17 0.40 15.08 -9.75
CA LEU A 17 0.81 16.20 -10.61
C LEU A 17 -0.23 17.32 -10.59
N ALA A 18 -1.52 16.98 -10.74
CA ALA A 18 -2.60 17.96 -10.68
C ALA A 18 -2.65 18.66 -9.31
N LYS A 19 -2.51 17.91 -8.22
CA LYS A 19 -2.46 18.45 -6.85
C LYS A 19 -1.25 19.35 -6.59
N ALA A 20 -0.13 19.09 -7.28
CA ALA A 20 1.06 19.95 -7.28
C ALA A 20 0.92 21.19 -8.19
N GLY A 21 -0.25 21.43 -8.79
CA GLY A 21 -0.55 22.62 -9.59
C GLY A 21 -0.26 22.49 -11.08
N TRP A 22 0.11 21.30 -11.57
CA TRP A 22 0.30 21.07 -13.00
C TRP A 22 -1.07 21.04 -13.70
N ARG A 23 -1.25 21.89 -14.72
CA ARG A 23 -2.52 22.00 -15.45
C ARG A 23 -2.54 21.21 -16.76
N ASP A 24 -1.40 21.08 -17.41
CA ASP A 24 -1.29 20.39 -18.70
C ASP A 24 -0.90 18.92 -18.52
N VAL A 25 -1.80 18.12 -17.94
CA VAL A 25 -1.62 16.68 -17.72
C VAL A 25 -2.62 15.91 -18.58
N LEU A 26 -2.11 15.04 -19.46
CA LEU A 26 -2.91 14.16 -20.31
C LEU A 26 -2.61 12.70 -19.95
N LEU A 27 -3.64 11.95 -19.57
CA LEU A 27 -3.57 10.50 -19.35
C LEU A 27 -4.19 9.78 -20.55
N LEU A 28 -3.43 8.87 -21.16
CA LEU A 28 -3.86 8.03 -22.26
C LEU A 28 -3.95 6.58 -21.77
N GLU A 29 -5.13 5.98 -21.92
CA GLU A 29 -5.38 4.57 -21.63
C GLU A 29 -5.91 3.89 -22.90
N GLN A 30 -5.39 2.70 -23.20
CA GLN A 30 -5.77 1.93 -24.40
C GLN A 30 -7.21 1.41 -24.33
N GLY A 31 -7.71 1.14 -23.12
CA GLY A 31 -9.06 0.62 -22.87
C GLY A 31 -9.82 1.44 -21.84
N ARG A 32 -10.26 0.79 -20.76
CA ARG A 32 -10.95 1.43 -19.64
C ARG A 32 -9.96 1.65 -18.50
N LEU A 33 -10.13 2.72 -17.72
CA LEU A 33 -9.36 2.90 -16.50
C LEU A 33 -9.39 1.61 -15.65
N SER A 34 -8.23 1.26 -15.08
CA SER A 34 -7.98 0.04 -14.30
C SER A 34 -8.02 -1.30 -15.04
N SER A 35 -8.32 -1.36 -16.34
CA SER A 35 -8.53 -2.63 -17.07
C SER A 35 -7.27 -3.51 -17.26
N GLY A 36 -6.09 -3.03 -16.84
CA GLY A 36 -4.87 -3.81 -16.74
C GLY A 36 -4.84 -4.71 -15.49
N THR A 37 -3.74 -4.70 -14.73
CA THR A 37 -3.63 -5.53 -13.51
C THR A 37 -4.39 -4.99 -12.31
N THR A 38 -4.85 -3.74 -12.37
CA THR A 38 -5.48 -3.06 -11.23
C THR A 38 -6.83 -3.67 -10.86
N TRP A 39 -7.71 -3.96 -11.82
CA TRP A 39 -9.07 -4.45 -11.53
C TRP A 39 -9.09 -5.81 -10.83
N HIS A 40 -8.10 -6.67 -11.10
CA HIS A 40 -8.03 -8.03 -10.56
C HIS A 40 -7.04 -8.15 -9.39
N ALA A 41 -6.58 -7.02 -8.84
CA ALA A 41 -5.75 -7.03 -7.64
C ALA A 41 -6.60 -7.42 -6.42
N ALA A 42 -6.03 -8.22 -5.51
CA ALA A 42 -6.72 -8.64 -4.28
C ALA A 42 -6.94 -7.49 -3.26
N GLY A 43 -6.41 -6.28 -3.51
CA GLY A 43 -6.62 -5.11 -2.66
C GLY A 43 -5.80 -5.08 -1.35
N MET A 44 -4.86 -6.00 -1.15
CA MET A 44 -4.09 -6.08 0.10
C MET A 44 -2.96 -5.03 0.16
N VAL A 45 -2.99 -4.19 1.20
CA VAL A 45 -2.04 -3.08 1.39
C VAL A 45 -1.14 -3.32 2.59
N GLY A 46 0.00 -3.97 2.37
CA GLY A 46 1.06 -4.08 3.37
C GLY A 46 2.07 -2.92 3.29
N GLN A 47 2.45 -2.33 4.43
CA GLN A 47 3.34 -1.16 4.45
C GLN A 47 4.83 -1.51 4.29
N LEU A 48 5.33 -2.49 5.06
CA LEU A 48 6.75 -2.84 5.09
C LEU A 48 7.27 -3.39 3.76
N ARG A 49 8.43 -2.91 3.31
CA ARG A 49 9.18 -3.41 2.14
C ARG A 49 10.65 -3.57 2.46
N ALA A 50 11.40 -4.14 1.50
CA ALA A 50 12.83 -4.45 1.67
C ALA A 50 13.72 -3.20 1.86
N SER A 51 13.24 -2.01 1.46
CA SER A 51 13.96 -0.76 1.63
C SER A 51 13.09 0.29 2.34
N ASN A 52 13.76 1.22 3.02
CA ASN A 52 13.08 2.32 3.72
C ASN A 52 12.27 3.18 2.73
N SER A 53 12.85 3.53 1.58
CA SER A 53 12.17 4.36 0.57
C SER A 53 10.87 3.74 0.07
N MET A 54 10.87 2.42 -0.21
CA MET A 54 9.64 1.73 -0.62
C MET A 54 8.64 1.62 0.52
N THR A 55 9.10 1.44 1.76
CA THR A 55 8.24 1.41 2.94
C THR A 55 7.53 2.75 3.13
N ARG A 56 8.25 3.88 2.98
CA ARG A 56 7.68 5.22 3.06
C ARG A 56 6.63 5.49 1.98
N ILE A 57 6.85 5.01 0.75
CA ILE A 57 5.85 5.11 -0.33
C ILE A 57 4.56 4.39 0.08
N ASN A 58 4.65 3.18 0.64
CA ASN A 58 3.46 2.44 1.04
C ASN A 58 2.77 3.01 2.29
N GLN A 59 3.54 3.51 3.26
CA GLN A 59 2.99 4.24 4.42
C GLN A 59 2.18 5.45 3.95
N TYR A 60 2.72 6.21 3.00
CA TYR A 60 2.01 7.32 2.39
C TYR A 60 0.74 6.85 1.67
N SER A 61 0.82 5.83 0.82
CA SER A 61 -0.35 5.29 0.12
C SER A 61 -1.45 4.84 1.10
N ALA A 62 -1.09 4.13 2.17
CA ALA A 62 -2.04 3.68 3.19
C ALA A 62 -2.68 4.85 3.95
N ALA A 63 -1.95 5.94 4.17
CA ALA A 63 -2.49 7.16 4.78
C ALA A 63 -3.35 7.98 3.79
N LEU A 64 -3.06 7.91 2.48
CA LEU A 64 -3.77 8.65 1.45
C LEU A 64 -5.17 8.08 1.18
N TYR A 65 -5.36 6.76 1.17
CA TYR A 65 -6.65 6.14 0.83
C TYR A 65 -7.86 6.69 1.61
N PRO A 66 -7.86 6.80 2.95
CA PRO A 66 -8.98 7.40 3.69
C PRO A 66 -9.15 8.91 3.41
N GLU A 67 -8.09 9.62 3.00
CA GLU A 67 -8.19 11.03 2.64
C GLU A 67 -8.80 11.22 1.25
N LEU A 68 -8.61 10.27 0.32
CA LEU A 68 -9.22 10.33 -1.01
C LEU A 68 -10.74 10.30 -0.95
N GLU A 69 -11.32 9.51 -0.05
CA GLU A 69 -12.77 9.48 0.15
C GLU A 69 -13.28 10.85 0.62
N LYS A 70 -12.58 11.49 1.56
CA LYS A 70 -12.92 12.84 2.04
C LYS A 70 -12.78 13.90 0.96
N GLU A 71 -11.72 13.82 0.15
CA GLU A 71 -11.41 14.79 -0.89
C GLU A 71 -12.34 14.69 -2.10
N THR A 72 -12.72 13.47 -2.47
CA THR A 72 -13.46 13.21 -3.72
C THR A 72 -14.94 12.89 -3.51
N GLY A 73 -15.33 12.53 -2.28
CA GLY A 73 -16.69 12.05 -1.97
C GLY A 73 -16.98 10.63 -2.49
N HIS A 74 -15.98 9.93 -3.03
CA HIS A 74 -16.12 8.57 -3.52
C HIS A 74 -15.58 7.56 -2.50
N ASP A 75 -16.41 6.60 -2.11
CA ASP A 75 -15.97 5.46 -1.29
C ASP A 75 -14.89 4.67 -2.04
N VAL A 76 -13.74 4.51 -1.38
CA VAL A 76 -12.58 3.78 -1.90
C VAL A 76 -12.52 2.32 -1.42
N GLY A 77 -13.47 1.89 -0.60
CA GLY A 77 -13.53 0.55 -0.03
C GLY A 77 -12.41 0.26 0.97
N TRP A 78 -11.85 1.30 1.62
CA TRP A 78 -10.72 1.14 2.51
C TRP A 78 -11.13 0.51 3.84
N VAL A 79 -10.65 -0.71 4.09
CA VAL A 79 -10.84 -1.41 5.37
C VAL A 79 -9.47 -1.63 6.01
N ARG A 80 -9.20 -0.92 7.11
CA ARG A 80 -7.95 -1.10 7.87
C ARG A 80 -8.04 -2.36 8.73
N THR A 81 -7.33 -3.39 8.31
CA THR A 81 -7.19 -4.66 9.05
C THR A 81 -5.75 -4.89 9.48
N ALA A 82 -5.55 -5.76 10.46
CA ALA A 82 -4.23 -6.27 10.80
C ALA A 82 -3.80 -7.37 9.80
N GLY A 83 -2.49 -7.47 9.56
CA GLY A 83 -1.90 -8.56 8.79
C GLY A 83 -1.11 -9.50 9.68
N LEU A 84 -1.29 -10.81 9.51
CA LEU A 84 -0.55 -11.84 10.26
C LEU A 84 0.36 -12.62 9.31
N THR A 85 1.64 -12.74 9.66
CA THR A 85 2.59 -13.62 8.95
C THR A 85 3.00 -14.77 9.87
N LEU A 86 2.75 -16.00 9.43
CA LEU A 86 2.99 -17.19 10.25
C LEU A 86 4.45 -17.64 10.23
N GLY A 87 4.97 -17.97 11.41
CA GLY A 87 6.28 -18.57 11.64
C GLY A 87 6.17 -20.06 11.96
N THR A 88 6.11 -20.91 10.92
CA THR A 88 5.81 -22.34 11.08
C THR A 88 7.01 -23.21 11.47
N ASN A 89 8.22 -22.64 11.53
CA ASN A 89 9.44 -23.34 11.91
C ASN A 89 10.50 -22.36 12.48
N PRO A 90 11.58 -22.87 13.12
CA PRO A 90 12.60 -22.01 13.73
C PRO A 90 13.30 -21.05 12.75
N ALA A 91 13.58 -21.49 11.52
CA ALA A 91 14.20 -20.66 10.50
C ALA A 91 13.30 -19.48 10.10
N ARG A 92 11.99 -19.75 9.93
CA ARG A 92 10.99 -18.72 9.66
C ARG A 92 10.86 -17.74 10.82
N MET A 93 10.89 -18.21 12.06
CA MET A 93 10.89 -17.33 13.23
C MET A 93 12.11 -16.41 13.28
N THR A 94 13.29 -16.89 12.92
CA THR A 94 14.49 -16.04 12.78
C THR A 94 14.31 -14.96 11.72
N GLN A 95 13.71 -15.30 10.58
CA GLN A 95 13.36 -14.32 9.56
C GLN A 95 12.36 -13.28 10.09
N LEU A 96 11.30 -13.70 10.78
CA LEU A 96 10.30 -12.79 11.33
C LEU A 96 10.88 -11.81 12.36
N ARG A 97 11.81 -12.27 13.21
CA ARG A 97 12.54 -11.37 14.13
C ARG A 97 13.33 -10.29 13.39
N ARG A 98 14.01 -10.66 12.30
CA ARG A 98 14.71 -9.69 11.44
C ARG A 98 13.74 -8.71 10.78
N THR A 99 12.60 -9.21 10.29
CA THR A 99 11.55 -8.37 9.70
C THR A 99 10.96 -7.40 10.73
N ALA A 100 10.73 -7.83 11.97
CA ALA A 100 10.22 -6.98 13.04
C ALA A 100 11.23 -5.88 13.42
N ALA A 101 12.51 -6.22 13.56
CA ALA A 101 13.57 -5.23 13.79
C ALA A 101 13.68 -4.22 12.63
N MET A 102 13.53 -4.67 11.38
CA MET A 102 13.51 -3.78 10.22
C MET A 102 12.27 -2.87 10.23
N ALA A 103 11.11 -3.39 10.64
CA ALA A 103 9.88 -2.62 10.77
C ALA A 103 10.04 -1.47 11.77
N GLU A 104 10.64 -1.75 12.93
CA GLU A 104 10.94 -0.75 13.96
C GLU A 104 11.82 0.38 13.40
N VAL A 105 12.92 0.04 12.71
CA VAL A 105 13.82 1.03 12.09
C VAL A 105 13.11 1.87 11.01
N PHE A 106 12.16 1.28 10.28
CA PHE A 106 11.40 1.98 9.24
C PHE A 106 10.11 2.64 9.77
N GLY A 107 9.85 2.60 11.08
CA GLY A 107 8.67 3.19 11.70
C GLY A 107 7.35 2.50 11.30
N VAL A 108 7.38 1.20 11.02
CA VAL A 108 6.18 0.38 10.81
C VAL A 108 5.89 -0.40 12.08
N GLU A 109 4.69 -0.26 12.61
CA GLU A 109 4.22 -1.03 13.76
C GLU A 109 4.17 -2.53 13.39
N ALA A 110 4.97 -3.35 14.09
CA ALA A 110 5.00 -4.79 13.94
C ALA A 110 5.30 -5.45 15.28
N HIS A 111 4.48 -6.44 15.64
CA HIS A 111 4.60 -7.16 16.91
C HIS A 111 4.90 -8.63 16.65
N LEU A 112 5.85 -9.19 17.41
CA LEU A 112 6.02 -10.63 17.48
C LEU A 112 4.99 -11.19 18.44
N VAL A 113 4.06 -11.98 17.91
CA VAL A 113 2.97 -12.58 18.69
C VAL A 113 3.15 -14.10 18.79
N SER A 114 2.84 -14.63 19.97
CA SER A 114 2.79 -16.06 20.25
C SER A 114 1.52 -16.70 19.70
N PRO A 115 1.50 -18.03 19.52
CA PRO A 115 0.29 -18.74 19.12
C PRO A 115 -0.89 -18.57 20.08
N ARG A 116 -0.63 -18.21 21.36
CA ARG A 116 -1.69 -17.89 22.32
C ARG A 116 -2.32 -16.54 22.01
N GLU A 117 -1.51 -15.51 21.85
CA GLU A 117 -1.98 -14.15 21.52
C GLU A 117 -2.75 -14.14 20.20
N VAL A 118 -2.30 -14.90 19.19
CA VAL A 118 -3.02 -15.03 17.90
C VAL A 118 -4.44 -15.57 18.06
N ARG A 119 -4.72 -16.42 19.07
CA ARG A 119 -6.07 -16.94 19.32
C ARG A 119 -6.98 -15.95 20.05
N GLU A 120 -6.39 -14.92 20.66
CA GLU A 120 -7.11 -13.91 21.43
C GLU A 120 -7.41 -12.65 20.58
N LEU A 121 -6.85 -12.57 19.36
CA LEU A 121 -7.13 -11.55 18.33
C LEU A 121 -8.36 -11.89 17.49
#